data_AF-A0A953MAK3-F1
#
_entry.id   AF-A0A953MAK3-F1
#
_cell.length_a   1.000
_cell.length_b   1.000
_cell.length_c   1.000
_cell.angle_alpha   90.00
_cell.angle_beta   90.00
_cell.angle_gamma   90.00
#
_symmetry.space_group_name_H-M   'P 1'
#
loop_
_entity.id
_entity.type
_entity.pdbx_description
1 polymer ?
#
loop_
_entity_poly.entity_id
_entity_poly.type
_entity_poly.pdbx_seq_one_letter_code
_entity_poly.pdbx_strand_id
1 'polypeptide(L)'
;MRLLKTFLLIFFLIGFAAACSEDDEPNNPVTPQDPESVGTYSGTNSVDSTTTIVISNVDGEAKVTSYTVNYRVQENSSTYTGTYNESNSSGLATVVGSTFTFSIGSNPENNFTGVIVGNTITGSFAFPANPLSPMVAGTYTVTKQ
;
A
#
# COMPACT_ATOMS: atom_id res chain seq x y z
N MET A 1 -66.17 -20.83 40.83
CA MET A 1 -66.58 -19.48 41.25
C MET A 1 -66.92 -18.66 40.01
N ARG A 2 -68.07 -17.97 40.09
CA ARG A 2 -68.58 -16.79 39.35
C ARG A 2 -67.72 -16.28 38.16
N LEU A 3 -68.21 -16.33 36.91
CA LEU A 3 -69.13 -15.36 36.24
C LEU A 3 -68.46 -14.02 35.87
N LEU A 4 -68.81 -13.57 34.65
CA LEU A 4 -68.83 -12.18 34.16
C LEU A 4 -67.47 -11.66 33.64
N LYS A 5 -67.32 -11.09 32.43
CA LYS A 5 -68.27 -10.32 31.60
C LYS A 5 -67.68 -10.14 30.18
N THR A 6 -68.47 -10.46 29.17
CA THR A 6 -68.32 -10.02 27.77
C THR A 6 -68.21 -8.49 27.71
N PHE A 7 -67.33 -7.93 26.88
CA PHE A 7 -67.61 -6.65 26.22
C PHE A 7 -66.98 -6.58 24.82
N LEU A 8 -67.70 -5.86 23.98
CA LEU A 8 -67.83 -5.97 22.55
C LEU A 8 -66.91 -4.97 21.80
N LEU A 9 -66.41 -5.46 20.67
CA LEU A 9 -65.92 -4.82 19.43
C LEU A 9 -66.36 -3.37 19.13
N ILE A 10 -65.42 -2.51 18.71
CA ILE A 10 -65.67 -1.41 17.74
C ILE A 10 -64.47 -1.32 16.77
N PHE A 11 -64.75 -1.54 15.49
CA PHE A 11 -63.92 -1.16 14.34
C PHE A 11 -63.95 0.36 14.17
N PHE A 12 -62.80 1.00 13.96
CA PHE A 12 -62.75 2.29 13.27
C PHE A 12 -61.68 2.24 12.18
N LEU A 13 -62.16 2.14 10.95
CA LEU A 13 -61.42 2.30 9.70
C LEU A 13 -61.28 3.80 9.44
N ILE A 14 -60.05 4.32 9.45
CA ILE A 14 -59.68 5.52 8.69
C ILE A 14 -58.38 5.17 7.98
N GLY A 15 -58.46 4.90 6.69
CA GLY A 15 -57.32 5.04 5.81
C GLY A 15 -57.13 6.51 5.50
N PHE A 16 -55.89 6.99 5.43
CA PHE A 16 -55.46 8.01 4.47
C PHE A 16 -53.94 8.07 4.41
N ALA A 17 -53.48 8.17 3.17
CA ALA A 17 -52.22 8.73 2.69
C ALA A 17 -50.91 7.99 3.02
N ALA A 18 -50.31 7.49 1.93
CA ALA A 18 -48.88 7.42 1.76
C ALA A 18 -48.22 8.73 2.24
N ALA A 19 -47.31 8.61 3.19
CA ALA A 19 -46.22 9.54 3.37
C ALA A 19 -44.96 8.67 3.32
N CYS A 20 -44.30 8.65 2.16
CA CYS A 20 -42.89 8.37 2.11
C CYS A 20 -42.23 9.36 3.08
N SER A 21 -41.77 8.87 4.24
CA SER A 21 -40.69 9.55 4.93
C SER A 21 -39.48 9.30 4.06
N GLU A 22 -39.18 10.26 3.19
CA GLU A 22 -37.82 10.49 2.74
C GLU A 22 -37.04 10.87 3.99
N ASP A 23 -36.63 9.86 4.75
CA ASP A 23 -35.53 10.02 5.69
C ASP A 23 -34.28 10.13 4.83
N ASP A 24 -34.02 11.36 4.38
CA ASP A 24 -32.71 11.86 3.98
C ASP A 24 -31.75 11.69 5.18
N GLU A 25 -31.30 10.47 5.45
CA GLU A 25 -29.99 10.32 6.05
C GLU A 25 -28.98 10.83 5.02
N PRO A 26 -28.06 11.74 5.40
CA PRO A 26 -26.98 12.11 4.51
C PRO A 26 -26.15 10.86 4.28
N ASN A 27 -26.37 10.21 3.13
CA ASN A 27 -25.39 9.39 2.43
C ASN A 27 -24.19 10.30 2.19
N ASN A 28 -23.37 10.52 3.22
CA ASN A 28 -22.03 11.01 3.02
C ASN A 28 -21.28 9.78 2.52
N PRO A 29 -20.96 9.67 1.21
CA PRO A 29 -20.18 8.55 0.75
C PRO A 29 -18.87 8.57 1.55
N VAL A 30 -18.67 7.55 2.38
CA VAL A 30 -17.38 7.32 3.01
C VAL A 30 -16.43 7.05 1.86
N THR A 31 -15.71 8.10 1.45
CA THR A 31 -14.68 7.96 0.43
C THR A 31 -13.64 7.04 1.05
N PRO A 32 -13.30 5.89 0.43
CA PRO A 32 -12.25 5.03 0.94
C PRO A 32 -10.99 5.87 1.15
N GLN A 33 -10.48 5.92 2.38
CA GLN A 33 -9.21 6.57 2.62
C GLN A 33 -8.10 5.70 2.03
N ASP A 34 -7.16 6.34 1.34
CA ASP A 34 -5.97 5.64 0.87
C ASP A 34 -5.21 5.04 2.06
N PRO A 35 -4.58 3.86 1.91
CA PRO A 35 -3.72 3.32 2.94
C PRO A 35 -2.63 4.31 3.35
N GLU A 36 -2.33 4.44 4.64
CA GLU A 36 -1.36 5.42 5.17
C GLU A 36 0.03 5.32 4.54
N SER A 37 0.42 4.13 4.09
CA SER A 37 1.70 3.86 3.43
C SER A 37 1.81 4.43 2.02
N VAL A 38 0.71 4.87 1.39
CA VAL A 38 0.72 5.44 0.03
C VAL A 38 1.52 6.74 0.02
N GLY A 39 2.47 6.83 -0.91
CA GLY A 39 3.32 8.00 -1.11
C GLY A 39 4.65 7.67 -1.77
N THR A 40 5.45 8.71 -1.96
CA THR A 40 6.81 8.61 -2.49
C THR A 40 7.80 8.74 -1.33
N TYR A 41 8.73 7.80 -1.25
CA TYR A 41 9.78 7.76 -0.24
C TYR A 41 11.13 7.91 -0.94
N SER A 42 11.99 8.76 -0.41
CA SER A 42 13.34 8.96 -0.95
C SER A 42 14.36 9.15 0.17
N GLY A 43 15.60 8.76 -0.09
CA GLY A 43 16.68 8.81 0.88
C GLY A 43 17.96 8.16 0.37
N THR A 44 18.93 8.00 1.26
CA THR A 44 20.24 7.43 0.92
C THR A 44 20.28 5.92 1.15
N ASN A 45 21.15 5.26 0.42
CA ASN A 45 21.47 3.84 0.59
C ASN A 45 22.95 3.63 0.93
N SER A 46 23.29 2.40 1.34
CA SER A 46 24.64 2.04 1.82
C SER A 46 25.69 1.96 0.72
N VAL A 47 25.30 2.03 -0.56
CA VAL A 47 26.20 2.10 -1.72
C VAL A 47 26.36 3.55 -2.21
N ASP A 48 26.34 4.47 -1.24
CA ASP A 48 26.65 5.89 -1.34
C ASP A 48 25.85 6.62 -2.43
N SER A 49 24.54 6.35 -2.47
CA SER A 49 23.64 6.86 -3.50
C SER A 49 22.20 6.97 -2.99
N THR A 50 21.25 7.23 -3.89
CA THR A 50 19.83 7.46 -3.58
C THR A 50 18.97 6.24 -3.88
N THR A 51 18.00 5.98 -3.01
CA THR A 51 16.89 5.06 -3.26
C THR A 51 15.58 5.82 -3.23
N THR A 52 14.71 5.55 -4.20
CA THR A 52 13.34 6.06 -4.26
C THR A 52 12.36 4.88 -4.33
N ILE A 53 11.26 4.95 -3.61
CA ILE A 53 10.19 3.94 -3.59
C ILE A 53 8.85 4.66 -3.71
N VAL A 54 7.99 4.18 -4.59
CA VAL A 54 6.62 4.69 -4.72
C VAL A 54 5.66 3.59 -4.31
N ILE A 55 4.82 3.91 -3.33
CA ILE A 55 3.69 3.08 -2.90
C ILE A 55 2.41 3.79 -3.35
N SER A 56 1.56 3.11 -4.11
CA SER A 56 0.29 3.65 -4.61
C SER A 56 -0.88 2.81 -4.10
N ASN A 57 -2.07 3.42 -4.04
CA ASN A 57 -3.32 2.68 -3.88
C ASN A 57 -3.68 2.04 -5.22
N VAL A 58 -3.70 0.71 -5.29
CA VAL A 58 -4.11 -0.07 -6.45
C VAL A 58 -5.24 -0.98 -6.00
N ASP A 59 -6.45 -0.73 -6.50
CA ASP A 59 -7.66 -1.49 -6.18
C ASP A 59 -7.97 -1.58 -4.67
N GLY A 60 -7.65 -0.53 -3.90
CA GLY A 60 -7.87 -0.47 -2.45
C GLY A 60 -6.70 -1.01 -1.62
N GLU A 61 -5.64 -1.52 -2.25
CA GLU A 61 -4.46 -2.05 -1.58
C GLU A 61 -3.25 -1.13 -1.76
N ALA A 62 -2.43 -1.00 -0.71
CA ALA A 62 -1.11 -0.38 -0.84
C ALA A 62 -0.17 -1.31 -1.62
N LYS A 63 0.33 -0.86 -2.77
CA LYS A 63 1.30 -1.61 -3.57
C LYS A 63 2.52 -0.78 -3.87
N VAL A 64 3.70 -1.38 -3.77
CA VAL A 64 4.92 -0.81 -4.34
C VAL A 64 4.75 -0.81 -5.86
N THR A 65 4.65 0.36 -6.48
CA THR A 65 4.42 0.48 -7.93
C THR A 65 5.68 0.82 -8.70
N SER A 66 6.68 1.42 -8.04
CA SER A 66 8.01 1.58 -8.61
C SER A 66 9.09 1.71 -7.55
N TYR A 67 10.32 1.43 -7.96
CA TYR A 67 11.52 1.76 -7.19
C TYR A 67 12.65 2.16 -8.12
N THR A 68 13.58 2.94 -7.58
CA THR A 68 14.84 3.30 -8.20
C THR A 68 15.95 3.16 -7.17
N VAL A 69 17.02 2.46 -7.51
CA VAL A 69 18.28 2.40 -6.75
C VAL A 69 19.37 2.94 -7.64
N ASN A 70 19.87 4.12 -7.29
CA ASN A 70 21.17 4.57 -7.78
C ASN A 70 22.24 3.88 -6.93
N TYR A 71 23.34 3.47 -7.56
CA TYR A 71 24.44 2.82 -6.87
C TYR A 71 25.79 3.33 -7.35
N ARG A 72 26.74 3.32 -6.43
CA ARG A 72 28.15 3.53 -6.68
C ARG A 72 28.96 2.49 -5.91
N VAL A 73 29.55 1.54 -6.63
CA VAL A 73 30.36 0.45 -6.06
C VAL A 73 31.81 0.60 -6.51
N GLN A 74 32.74 0.49 -5.58
CA GLN A 74 34.17 0.45 -5.87
C GLN A 74 34.66 -0.98 -5.77
N GLU A 75 35.22 -1.50 -6.86
CA GLU A 75 35.84 -2.82 -6.89
C GLU A 75 37.27 -2.66 -7.44
N ASN A 76 38.25 -3.01 -6.62
CA ASN A 76 39.67 -2.75 -6.90
C ASN A 76 39.92 -1.25 -7.21
N SER A 77 40.51 -0.96 -8.36
CA SER A 77 40.79 0.41 -8.84
C SER A 77 39.66 1.01 -9.67
N SER A 78 38.54 0.30 -9.84
CA SER A 78 37.43 0.72 -10.70
C SER A 78 36.24 1.19 -9.87
N THR A 79 35.58 2.24 -10.32
CA THR A 79 34.28 2.69 -9.78
C THR A 79 33.19 2.39 -10.80
N TYR A 80 32.15 1.70 -10.37
CA TYR A 80 30.97 1.38 -11.15
C TYR A 80 29.79 2.17 -10.62
N THR A 81 29.14 2.94 -11.50
CA THR A 81 27.93 3.69 -11.18
C THR A 81 26.81 3.29 -12.10
N GLY A 82 25.59 3.22 -11.57
CA GLY A 82 24.43 2.94 -12.40
C GLY A 82 23.13 3.13 -11.65
N THR A 83 22.06 2.75 -12.35
CA THR A 83 20.70 2.81 -11.85
C THR A 83 20.03 1.47 -12.10
N TYR A 84 19.39 0.93 -11.07
CA TYR A 84 18.46 -0.18 -11.20
C TYR A 84 17.06 0.33 -10.87
N ASN A 85 16.11 0.14 -11.77
CA ASN A 85 14.75 0.63 -11.56
C ASN A 85 13.74 -0.27 -12.26
N GLU A 86 12.54 -0.33 -11.69
CA GLU A 86 11.41 -1.03 -12.26
C GLU A 86 10.12 -0.32 -11.87
N SER A 87 9.12 -0.41 -12.74
CA SER A 87 7.77 0.10 -12.48
C SER A 87 6.71 -0.84 -13.03
N ASN A 88 5.62 -0.98 -12.29
CA ASN A 88 4.45 -1.75 -12.69
C ASN A 88 3.19 -1.07 -12.12
N SER A 89 2.29 -0.63 -13.00
CA SER A 89 1.03 0.02 -12.61
C SER A 89 0.11 -0.88 -11.79
N SER A 90 0.22 -2.21 -11.94
CA SER A 90 -0.53 -3.19 -11.16
C SER A 90 0.13 -3.54 -9.83
N GLY A 91 1.33 -3.00 -9.55
CA GLY A 91 2.12 -3.27 -8.36
C GLY A 91 3.20 -4.35 -8.58
N LEU A 92 4.37 -4.11 -8.01
CA LEU A 92 5.49 -5.05 -7.88
C LEU A 92 5.32 -5.94 -6.65
N ALA A 93 4.76 -5.38 -5.56
CA ALA A 93 4.44 -6.09 -4.33
C ALA A 93 3.29 -5.41 -3.60
N THR A 94 2.42 -6.20 -2.97
CA THR A 94 1.46 -5.70 -1.99
C THR A 94 2.16 -5.46 -0.64
N VAL A 95 1.86 -4.35 0.01
CA VAL A 95 2.30 -4.07 1.38
C VAL A 95 1.37 -4.82 2.34
N VAL A 96 1.93 -5.77 3.11
CA VAL A 96 1.17 -6.57 4.08
C VAL A 96 1.65 -6.23 5.48
N GLY A 97 0.71 -5.78 6.32
CA GLY A 97 0.99 -5.24 7.66
C GLY A 97 1.78 -3.93 7.59
N SER A 98 3.09 -4.03 7.47
CA SER A 98 3.99 -2.90 7.25
C SER A 98 5.23 -3.31 6.48
N THR A 99 5.14 -4.38 5.69
CA THR A 99 6.28 -4.99 5.01
C THR A 99 5.97 -5.27 3.56
N PHE A 100 7.00 -5.27 2.73
CA PHE A 100 6.93 -5.77 1.36
C PHE A 100 8.23 -6.49 0.99
N THR A 101 8.11 -7.44 0.07
CA THR A 101 9.23 -8.14 -0.54
C THR A 101 8.86 -8.53 -1.96
N PHE A 102 9.79 -8.41 -2.89
CA PHE A 102 9.65 -8.95 -4.24
C PHE A 102 11.01 -9.34 -4.80
N SER A 103 11.00 -10.31 -5.71
CA SER A 103 12.20 -10.71 -6.44
C SER A 103 12.49 -9.72 -7.55
N ILE A 104 13.78 -9.45 -7.77
CA ILE A 104 14.26 -8.62 -8.87
C ILE A 104 14.74 -9.56 -10.00
N GLY A 105 13.97 -9.61 -11.09
CA GLY A 105 14.21 -10.56 -12.17
C GLY A 105 13.90 -12.01 -11.76
N SER A 106 14.60 -12.98 -12.35
CA SER A 106 14.30 -14.42 -12.20
C SER A 106 15.06 -15.13 -11.08
N ASN A 107 16.11 -14.52 -10.51
CA ASN A 107 16.88 -15.13 -9.42
C ASN A 107 16.25 -14.76 -8.06
N PRO A 108 15.83 -15.73 -7.22
CA PRO A 108 15.25 -15.45 -5.91
C PRO A 108 16.21 -14.77 -4.91
N GLU A 109 17.53 -14.87 -5.13
CA GLU A 109 18.52 -14.16 -4.32
C GLU A 109 18.55 -12.65 -4.62
N ASN A 110 18.08 -12.27 -5.82
CA ASN A 110 17.89 -10.87 -6.15
C ASN A 110 16.53 -10.44 -5.60
N ASN A 111 16.53 -9.58 -4.60
CA ASN A 111 15.32 -9.16 -3.94
C ASN A 111 15.35 -7.68 -3.58
N PHE A 112 14.15 -7.17 -3.34
CA PHE A 112 13.93 -5.85 -2.79
C PHE A 112 12.95 -6.00 -1.63
N THR A 113 13.34 -5.52 -0.45
CA THR A 113 12.60 -5.71 0.80
C THR A 113 12.44 -4.38 1.49
N GLY A 114 11.37 -4.19 2.26
CA GLY A 114 11.21 -3.01 3.10
C GLY A 114 10.24 -3.20 4.25
N VAL A 115 10.48 -2.42 5.31
CA VAL A 115 9.67 -2.32 6.52
C VAL A 115 9.31 -0.85 6.73
N ILE A 116 8.02 -0.57 6.87
CA ILE A 116 7.46 0.77 7.02
C ILE A 116 7.23 1.04 8.51
N VAL A 117 7.75 2.16 9.00
CA VAL A 117 7.51 2.67 10.35
C VAL A 117 7.20 4.15 10.25
N GLY A 118 5.92 4.51 10.33
CA GLY A 118 5.45 5.88 10.11
C GLY A 118 5.81 6.35 8.69
N ASN A 119 6.54 7.47 8.61
CA ASN A 119 6.97 8.06 7.34
C ASN A 119 8.30 7.52 6.81
N THR A 120 8.85 6.45 7.40
CA THR A 120 10.16 5.92 7.04
C THR A 120 10.04 4.48 6.56
N ILE A 121 10.82 4.13 5.53
CA ILE A 121 11.03 2.75 5.11
C ILE A 121 12.51 2.42 5.27
N THR A 122 12.78 1.32 5.96
CA THR A 122 14.11 0.70 5.99
C THR A 122 14.06 -0.64 5.27
N GLY A 123 15.15 -1.04 4.62
CA GLY A 123 15.16 -2.31 3.89
C GLY A 123 16.49 -2.61 3.23
N SER A 124 16.49 -3.65 2.40
CA SER A 124 17.65 -4.08 1.62
C SER A 124 17.29 -4.43 0.19
N PHE A 125 18.29 -4.35 -0.68
CA PHE A 125 18.22 -4.80 -2.06
C PHE A 125 19.43 -5.68 -2.40
N ALA A 126 19.25 -6.56 -3.37
CA ALA A 126 20.31 -7.29 -4.05
C ALA A 126 19.93 -7.48 -5.52
N PHE A 127 20.80 -7.10 -6.45
CA PHE A 127 20.59 -7.29 -7.89
C PHE A 127 21.92 -7.27 -8.66
N PRO A 128 22.00 -7.88 -9.85
CA PRO A 128 23.16 -7.74 -10.72
C PRO A 128 23.22 -6.32 -11.33
N ALA A 129 24.36 -5.64 -11.25
CA ALA A 129 24.55 -4.35 -11.93
C ALA A 129 24.47 -4.45 -13.47
N ASN A 130 24.84 -5.62 -14.01
CA ASN A 130 24.89 -6.00 -15.43
C ASN A 130 25.08 -7.53 -15.49
N PRO A 131 24.65 -8.27 -16.55
CA PRO A 131 24.96 -9.69 -16.72
C PRO A 131 26.45 -10.10 -16.58
N LEU A 132 27.39 -9.15 -16.65
CA LEU A 132 28.83 -9.38 -16.46
C LEU A 132 29.45 -8.66 -15.25
N SER A 133 28.64 -8.03 -14.39
CA SER A 133 29.11 -7.22 -13.25
C SER A 133 28.82 -7.90 -11.91
N PRO A 134 29.54 -7.51 -10.84
CA PRO A 134 29.29 -8.02 -9.49
C PRO A 134 27.85 -7.74 -9.05
N MET A 135 27.36 -8.58 -8.14
CA MET A 135 26.10 -8.33 -7.44
C MET A 135 26.22 -7.05 -6.62
N VAL A 136 25.26 -6.15 -6.81
CA VAL A 136 25.10 -4.95 -6.00
C VAL A 136 24.09 -5.27 -4.91
N ALA A 137 24.54 -5.20 -3.66
CA ALA A 137 23.69 -5.40 -2.51
C ALA A 137 23.91 -4.28 -1.49
N GLY A 138 22.86 -3.91 -0.78
CA GLY A 138 22.92 -2.83 0.18
C GLY A 138 21.64 -2.68 0.99
N THR A 139 21.70 -1.74 1.93
CA THR A 139 20.56 -1.33 2.76
C THR A 139 20.18 0.09 2.43
N TYR A 140 18.95 0.48 2.75
CA TYR A 140 18.48 1.85 2.57
C TYR A 140 17.63 2.31 3.74
N THR A 141 17.53 3.63 3.87
CA THR A 141 16.55 4.30 4.73
C THR A 141 16.00 5.48 3.94
N VAL A 142 14.70 5.43 3.67
CA VAL A 142 14.01 6.45 2.86
C VAL A 142 12.84 7.04 3.63
N THR A 143 12.57 8.32 3.41
CA THR A 143 11.51 9.04 4.12
C THR A 143 10.49 9.58 3.13
N LYS A 144 9.21 9.52 3.52
CA LYS A 144 8.08 10.04 2.76
C LYS A 144 8.28 11.53 2.47
N GLN A 145 8.09 11.91 1.22
CA GLN A 145 8.21 13.30 0.73
C GLN A 145 6.88 14.05 0.82
#